data_AF-A0A497KES7-F1
#
_entry.id   AF-A0A497KES7-F1
#
_cell.length_a   1.000
_cell.length_b   1.000
_cell.length_c   1.000
_cell.angle_alpha   90.00
_cell.angle_beta   90.00
_cell.angle_gamma   90.00
#
_symmetry.space_group_name_H-M   'P 1'
#
loop_
_entity.id
_entity.type
_entity.pdbx_description
1 polymer ?
#
loop_
_entity_poly.entity_id
_entity_poly.type
_entity_poly.pdbx_seq_one_letter_code
_entity_poly.pdbx_strand_id
1 'polypeptide(L)'
;MEKELEFLRKVAYEAFADSTPYLQNMEWVKEILIEGLMKTESLKGFEGFIEERIKDEVSEDKKVDLRIYLTFLLRLWRRKVG
;
A
#
# COMPACT_ATOMS: atom_id res chain seq x y z
N MET A 1 -19.21 -1.97 -3.79
CA MET A 1 -18.52 -0.70 -4.10
C MET A 1 -18.14 0.07 -2.84
N GLU A 2 -19.03 0.82 -2.17
CA GLU A 2 -18.62 1.66 -1.00
C GLU A 2 -18.04 0.83 0.16
N LYS A 3 -18.69 -0.28 0.54
CA LYS A 3 -18.19 -1.20 1.58
C LYS A 3 -16.84 -1.85 1.24
N GLU A 4 -16.56 -2.09 -0.04
CA GLU A 4 -15.28 -2.66 -0.49
C GLU A 4 -14.17 -1.62 -0.40
N LEU A 5 -14.47 -0.35 -0.70
CA LEU A 5 -13.53 0.76 -0.57
C LEU A 5 -13.19 1.04 0.89
N GLU A 6 -14.19 1.04 1.78
CA GLU A 6 -13.96 1.17 3.22
C GLU A 6 -13.09 0.03 3.75
N PHE A 7 -13.38 -1.20 3.31
CA PHE A 7 -12.59 -2.37 3.65
C PHE A 7 -11.15 -2.27 3.12
N LEU A 8 -10.95 -1.82 1.88
CA LEU A 8 -9.63 -1.54 1.30
C LEU A 8 -8.85 -0.51 2.11
N ARG A 9 -9.47 0.62 2.43
CA ARG A 9 -8.84 1.66 3.25
C ARG A 9 -8.41 1.08 4.59
N LYS A 10 -9.28 0.34 5.28
CA LYS A 10 -8.96 -0.31 6.55
C LYS A 10 -7.77 -1.25 6.43
N VAL A 11 -7.77 -2.14 5.43
CA VAL A 11 -6.68 -3.10 5.20
C VAL A 11 -5.37 -2.39 4.84
N ALA A 12 -5.43 -1.33 4.04
CA ALA A 12 -4.25 -0.56 3.64
C ALA A 12 -3.61 0.15 4.84
N TYR A 13 -4.40 0.79 5.72
CA TYR A 13 -3.88 1.41 6.94
C TYR A 13 -3.33 0.38 7.94
N GLU A 14 -3.99 -0.77 8.11
CA GLU A 14 -3.47 -1.85 8.96
C GLU A 14 -2.16 -2.42 8.41
N ALA A 15 -2.07 -2.66 7.10
CA ALA A 15 -0.84 -3.11 6.46
C ALA A 15 0.30 -2.10 6.61
N PHE A 16 -0.01 -0.80 6.51
CA PHE A 16 0.96 0.26 6.76
C PHE A 16 1.47 0.22 8.20
N ALA A 17 0.57 0.12 9.20
CA ALA A 17 0.94 0.01 10.61
C ALA A 17 1.83 -1.22 10.88
N ASP A 18 1.46 -2.39 10.33
CA ASP A 18 2.22 -3.63 10.47
C ASP A 18 3.61 -3.54 9.79
N SER A 19 3.70 -2.83 8.67
CA SER A 19 4.96 -2.67 7.92
C SER A 19 5.88 -1.59 8.49
N THR A 20 5.35 -0.64 9.28
CA THR A 20 6.07 0.54 9.78
C THR A 20 7.44 0.23 10.41
N PRO A 21 7.59 -0.81 11.25
CA PRO A 21 8.89 -1.13 11.87
C PRO A 21 10.02 -1.48 10.88
N TYR A 22 9.67 -1.77 9.62
CA TYR A 22 10.59 -2.18 8.57
C TYR A 22 10.85 -1.07 7.54
N LEU A 23 10.15 0.06 7.63
CA LEU A 23 10.25 1.14 6.65
C LEU A 23 11.31 2.15 7.06
N GLN A 24 12.22 2.48 6.15
CA GLN A 24 13.19 3.56 6.37
C GLN A 24 12.60 4.94 6.07
N ASN A 25 11.69 5.02 5.10
CA ASN A 25 11.03 6.23 4.61
C ASN A 25 9.53 6.20 4.93
N MET A 26 9.17 5.90 6.19
CA MET A 26 7.78 5.69 6.63
C MET A 26 6.82 6.81 6.20
N GLU A 27 7.15 8.07 6.47
CA GLU A 27 6.25 9.19 6.13
C GLU A 27 6.03 9.31 4.62
N TRP A 28 7.06 9.03 3.82
CA TRP A 28 6.91 9.02 2.37
C TRP A 28 6.00 7.87 1.89
N VAL A 29 6.12 6.67 2.45
CA VAL A 29 5.20 5.56 2.15
C VAL A 29 3.76 5.90 2.55
N LYS A 30 3.57 6.62 3.66
CA LYS A 30 2.26 7.08 4.12
C LYS A 30 1.63 8.09 3.16
N GLU A 31 2.42 8.99 2.59
CA GLU A 31 1.96 9.91 1.54
C GLU A 31 1.48 9.14 0.31
N ILE A 32 2.25 8.17 -0.16
CA ILE A 32 1.88 7.30 -1.30
C ILE A 32 0.61 6.49 -1.00
N LEU A 33 0.47 5.94 0.22
CA LEU A 33 -0.74 5.27 0.69
C LEU A 33 -1.97 6.18 0.55
N ILE A 34 -1.91 7.39 1.13
CA ILE A 34 -3.04 8.34 1.12
C ILE A 34 -3.38 8.74 -0.32
N GLU A 35 -2.37 9.06 -1.12
CA GLU A 35 -2.54 9.45 -2.51
C GLU A 35 -3.18 8.32 -3.34
N GLY A 36 -2.69 7.10 -3.20
CA GLY A 36 -3.21 5.95 -3.94
C GLY A 36 -4.64 5.61 -3.53
N LEU A 37 -5.00 5.70 -2.25
CA LEU A 37 -6.37 5.49 -1.78
C LEU A 37 -7.36 6.57 -2.24
N MET A 38 -6.88 7.78 -2.57
CA MET A 38 -7.70 8.83 -3.18
C MET A 38 -7.89 8.63 -4.68
N LYS A 39 -6.93 7.99 -5.36
CA LYS A 39 -6.90 7.85 -6.83
C LYS A 39 -7.45 6.51 -7.34
N THR A 40 -7.70 5.55 -6.46
CA THR A 40 -8.04 4.18 -6.86
C THR A 40 -9.30 3.69 -6.18
N GLU A 41 -10.06 2.86 -6.91
CA GLU A 41 -11.37 2.38 -6.48
C GLU A 41 -11.42 0.85 -6.25
N SER A 42 -10.26 0.19 -6.23
CA SER A 42 -10.17 -1.25 -6.00
C SER A 42 -8.78 -1.64 -5.52
N LEU A 43 -8.66 -2.83 -4.92
CA LEU A 43 -7.36 -3.38 -4.54
C LEU A 43 -6.41 -3.45 -5.75
N LYS A 44 -6.90 -3.95 -6.89
CA LYS A 44 -6.09 -4.08 -8.10
C LYS A 44 -5.61 -2.71 -8.62
N GLY A 45 -6.47 -1.70 -8.56
CA GLY A 45 -6.09 -0.33 -8.91
C GLY A 45 -5.02 0.22 -7.97
N PHE A 46 -5.17 -0.02 -6.67
CA PHE A 46 -4.23 0.44 -5.65
C PHE A 46 -2.88 -0.28 -5.72
N GLU A 47 -2.88 -1.59 -5.96
CA GLU A 47 -1.68 -2.39 -6.24
C GLU A 47 -0.95 -1.85 -7.48
N GLY A 48 -1.67 -1.66 -8.59
CA GLY A 48 -1.09 -1.10 -9.82
C GLY A 48 -0.48 0.30 -9.60
N PHE A 49 -1.15 1.17 -8.83
CA PHE A 49 -0.62 2.47 -8.46
C PHE A 49 0.72 2.37 -7.69
N ILE A 50 0.82 1.46 -6.72
CA ILE A 50 2.06 1.26 -5.96
C ILE A 50 3.17 0.69 -6.87
N GLU A 51 2.84 -0.26 -7.74
CA GLU A 51 3.79 -0.82 -8.72
C GLU A 51 4.33 0.23 -9.69
N GLU A 52 3.50 1.15 -10.16
CA GLU A 52 3.92 2.29 -10.98
C GLU A 52 4.86 3.20 -10.19
N ARG A 53 4.54 3.53 -8.93
CA ARG A 53 5.44 4.31 -8.07
C ARG A 53 6.79 3.62 -7.83
N ILE A 54 6.82 2.29 -7.72
CA ILE A 54 8.08 1.54 -7.61
C ILE A 54 8.92 1.65 -8.90
N LYS A 55 8.28 1.65 -10.08
CA LYS A 55 8.99 1.75 -11.37
C LYS A 55 9.58 3.14 -11.59
N ASP A 56 8.84 4.18 -11.22
CA ASP A 56 9.22 5.57 -11.46
C ASP A 56 10.19 6.14 -10.40
N GLU A 57 10.26 5.53 -9.22
CA GLU A 57 11.16 5.96 -8.16
C GLU A 57 12.63 5.72 -8.51
N VAL A 58 13.52 6.61 -8.08
CA VAL A 58 14.96 6.52 -8.33
C VAL A 58 15.68 5.93 -7.13
N SER A 59 15.23 6.24 -5.91
CA SER A 59 15.81 5.72 -4.67
C SER A 59 15.51 4.23 -4.48
N GLU A 60 16.55 3.41 -4.41
CA GLU A 60 16.40 1.97 -4.15
C GLU A 60 15.80 1.69 -2.77
N ASP A 61 16.15 2.47 -1.74
CA ASP A 61 15.58 2.32 -0.39
C ASP A 61 14.07 2.56 -0.39
N LYS A 62 13.61 3.60 -1.09
CA LYS A 62 12.18 3.89 -1.26
C LYS A 62 11.44 2.81 -2.06
N LYS A 63 12.07 2.24 -3.09
CA LYS A 63 11.51 1.07 -3.81
C LYS A 63 11.35 -0.13 -2.88
N VAL A 64 12.36 -0.40 -2.05
CA VAL A 64 12.32 -1.48 -1.07
C VAL A 64 11.18 -1.25 -0.08
N ASP A 65 11.05 -0.04 0.46
CA ASP A 65 9.97 0.32 1.38
C ASP A 65 8.57 0.11 0.78
N LEU A 66 8.34 0.52 -0.48
CA LEU A 66 7.05 0.25 -1.16
C LEU A 66 6.81 -1.24 -1.40
N ARG A 67 7.85 -2.03 -1.71
CA ARG A 67 7.73 -3.49 -1.87
C ARG A 67 7.42 -4.18 -0.55
N ILE A 68 8.03 -3.73 0.55
CA ILE A 68 7.72 -4.20 1.90
C ILE A 68 6.25 -3.93 2.19
N TYR A 69 5.83 -2.67 2.05
CA TYR A 69 4.43 -2.28 2.26
C TYR A 69 3.45 -3.10 1.41
N LEU A 70 3.72 -3.25 0.11
CA LEU A 70 2.87 -4.02 -0.81
C LEU A 70 2.77 -5.50 -0.38
N THR A 71 3.87 -6.09 0.10
CA THR A 71 3.88 -7.46 0.62
C THR A 71 2.94 -7.61 1.82
N PHE A 72 2.97 -6.67 2.77
CA PHE A 72 2.06 -6.65 3.92
C PHE A 72 0.60 -6.47 3.49
N LEU A 73 0.33 -5.54 2.56
CA LEU A 73 -1.00 -5.27 2.02
C LEU A 73 -1.62 -6.54 1.43
N LEU A 74 -0.94 -7.18 0.48
CA LEU A 74 -1.46 -8.36 -0.22
C LEU A 74 -1.60 -9.56 0.72
N ARG A 75 -0.67 -9.73 1.67
CA ARG A 75 -0.75 -10.78 2.68
C ARG A 75 -1.95 -10.57 3.60
N LEU A 76 -2.16 -9.34 4.08
CA LEU A 76 -3.28 -9.02 4.97
C LEU A 76 -4.62 -9.15 4.24
N TRP A 77 -4.71 -8.65 3.01
CA TRP A 77 -5.90 -8.79 2.18
C TRP A 77 -6.30 -10.26 1.99
N ARG A 78 -5.36 -11.11 1.54
CA ARG A 78 -5.61 -12.56 1.36
C ARG A 78 -6.12 -13.23 2.63
N ARG A 79 -5.61 -12.85 3.80
CA ARG A 79 -6.02 -13.41 5.11
C ARG A 79 -7.42 -12.98 5.55
N LYS A 80 -7.93 -11.85 5.05
CA LYS A 80 -9.27 -11.35 5.43
C LYS A 80 -10.36 -11.67 4.42
N VAL A 81 -9.99 -11.93 3.16
CA VAL A 81 -10.93 -12.21 2.06
C VAL A 81 -10.93 -13.67 1.64
N GLY A 82 -9.84 -14.41 1.91
CA GLY A 82 -9.78 -15.87 1.77
C GLY A 82 -10.35 -16.55 2.99
#